data_AF-A0A820T0L7-F1
#
_entry.id   AF-A0A820T0L7-F1
#
_cell.length_a   1.000
_cell.length_b   1.000
_cell.length_c   1.000
_cell.angle_alpha   90.00
_cell.angle_beta   90.00
_cell.angle_gamma   90.00
#
_symmetry.space_group_name_H-M   'P 1'
#
loop_
_entity.id
_entity.type
_entity.pdbx_description
1 polymer ?
#
loop_
_entity_poly.entity_id
_entity_poly.type
_entity_poly.pdbx_seq_one_letter_code
_entity_poly.pdbx_strand_id
1 'polypeptide(L)'
;MTYTRSIDEHIYKSPLKENQKTNPSKRHRERLNGELENLASLLPFESSILTKLDKLSILRLAVSYLRVKSYFQATFKNRQHLQNQQQQQYEATSSTTSSSTSLGLCQEIYYHDPAFSEGESILEALQGFIIIVSCDGELFFASRTVEQYLGFHQSDILHQSAFELIHSEDRDEFKRHLQWNEKLTNEHQNLTLEQILTNSGKNF
;
A
#
# COMPACT_ATOMS: atom_id res chain seq x y z
N MET A 1 6.17 91.72 -26.36
CA MET A 1 4.73 91.38 -26.28
C MET A 1 4.54 90.12 -27.12
N THR A 2 4.17 88.92 -26.64
CA THR A 2 3.40 88.54 -25.45
C THR A 2 3.57 87.02 -25.22
N TYR A 3 3.82 86.66 -23.95
CA TYR A 3 3.52 85.45 -23.16
C TYR A 3 3.58 84.00 -23.71
N THR A 4 4.25 83.22 -22.86
CA THR A 4 4.35 81.77 -22.59
C THR A 4 3.09 80.91 -22.69
N ARG A 5 3.27 79.62 -23.03
CA ARG A 5 2.64 78.50 -22.29
C ARG A 5 3.43 77.19 -22.44
N SER A 6 4.16 76.81 -21.39
CA SER A 6 4.56 75.42 -21.14
C SER A 6 3.31 74.59 -20.85
N ILE A 7 3.22 73.37 -21.40
CA ILE A 7 2.30 72.35 -20.92
C ILE A 7 2.96 70.97 -21.07
N ASP A 8 3.44 70.51 -19.92
CA ASP A 8 3.45 69.15 -19.37
C ASP A 8 3.89 67.94 -20.20
N GLU A 9 4.98 67.36 -19.71
CA GLU A 9 5.21 65.92 -19.67
C GLU A 9 3.93 65.18 -19.29
N HIS A 10 3.38 64.41 -20.24
CA HIS A 10 2.59 63.24 -19.90
C HIS A 10 3.29 61.99 -20.44
N ILE A 11 4.10 61.44 -19.54
CA ILE A 11 4.44 60.04 -19.41
C ILE A 11 3.24 59.17 -19.80
N TYR A 12 3.28 58.56 -20.97
CA TYR A 12 2.58 57.30 -21.22
C TYR A 12 3.55 56.15 -20.97
N LYS A 13 3.89 55.94 -19.69
CA LYS A 13 4.27 54.63 -19.19
C LYS A 13 2.98 53.84 -19.18
N SER A 14 2.74 53.03 -20.21
CA SER A 14 1.61 52.11 -20.26
C SER A 14 1.69 51.16 -19.05
N PRO A 15 0.73 51.20 -18.11
CA PRO A 15 0.69 50.24 -17.02
C PRO A 15 -0.22 49.06 -17.41
N LEU A 16 0.27 47.84 -17.16
CA LEU A 16 -0.53 46.67 -16.76
C LEU A 16 -1.44 46.08 -17.86
N LYS A 17 -1.45 44.79 -18.19
CA LYS A 17 -1.00 43.57 -17.53
C LYS A 17 -0.69 42.57 -18.64
N GLU A 18 0.40 41.85 -18.46
CA GLU A 18 0.70 40.59 -19.12
C GLU A 18 -0.42 39.59 -18.83
N ASN A 19 -1.55 39.70 -19.54
CA ASN A 19 -2.56 38.65 -19.58
C ASN A 19 -2.16 37.65 -20.66
N GLN A 20 -0.92 37.16 -20.58
CA GLN A 20 -0.52 35.98 -21.32
C GLN A 20 -1.29 34.83 -20.70
N LYS A 21 -2.45 34.51 -21.28
CA LYS A 21 -3.09 33.21 -21.10
C LYS A 21 -1.96 32.18 -21.26
N THR A 22 -1.56 31.56 -20.15
CA THR A 22 -0.48 30.59 -20.15
C THR A 22 -0.75 29.59 -21.27
N ASN A 23 0.29 29.25 -22.05
CA ASN A 23 0.17 28.31 -23.16
C ASN A 23 -0.70 27.11 -22.71
N PRO A 24 -1.71 26.68 -23.48
CA PRO A 24 -2.59 25.57 -23.11
C PRO A 24 -1.86 24.33 -22.56
N SER A 25 -0.68 24.01 -23.12
CA SER A 25 0.19 22.93 -22.61
C SER A 25 0.71 23.19 -21.19
N LYS A 26 1.16 24.42 -20.90
CA LYS A 26 1.62 24.82 -19.55
C LYS A 26 0.48 24.70 -18.54
N ARG A 27 -0.71 25.22 -18.87
CA ARG A 27 -1.89 25.13 -18.00
C ARG A 27 -2.33 23.68 -17.75
N HIS A 28 -2.23 22.83 -18.76
CA HIS A 28 -2.53 21.41 -18.60
C HIS A 28 -1.53 20.73 -17.65
N ARG A 29 -0.22 20.99 -17.81
CA ARG A 29 0.81 20.46 -16.90
C ARG A 29 0.64 20.94 -15.46
N GLU A 30 0.30 22.22 -15.26
CA GLU A 30 0.05 22.79 -13.92
C GLU A 30 -1.12 22.08 -13.23
N ARG A 31 -2.22 21.83 -13.96
CA ARG A 31 -3.35 21.06 -13.43
C ARG A 31 -2.96 19.64 -13.05
N LEU A 32 -2.23 18.93 -13.91
CA LEU A 32 -1.76 17.57 -13.61
C LEU A 32 -0.82 17.52 -12.40
N ASN A 33 0.06 18.52 -12.24
CA ASN A 33 0.92 18.61 -11.07
C ASN A 33 0.10 18.84 -9.79
N GLY A 34 -0.92 19.70 -9.85
CA GLY A 34 -1.84 19.91 -8.72
C GLY A 34 -2.57 18.62 -8.32
N GLU A 35 -3.02 17.83 -9.29
CA GLU A 35 -3.63 16.51 -9.01
C GLU A 35 -2.62 15.51 -8.44
N LEU A 36 -1.35 15.55 -8.88
CA LEU A 36 -0.29 14.71 -8.31
C LEU A 36 0.03 15.09 -6.85
N GLU A 37 0.05 16.38 -6.53
CA GLU A 37 0.23 16.87 -5.15
C GLU A 37 -0.96 16.48 -4.26
N ASN A 38 -2.18 16.60 -4.79
CA ASN A 38 -3.39 16.11 -4.11
C ASN A 38 -3.29 14.59 -3.85
N LEU A 39 -2.92 13.80 -4.86
CA LEU A 39 -2.72 12.36 -4.71
C LEU A 39 -1.66 12.03 -3.66
N ALA A 40 -0.53 12.73 -3.65
CA ALA A 40 0.51 12.54 -2.65
C ALA A 40 -0.02 12.75 -1.23
N SER A 41 -0.84 13.80 -1.01
CA SER A 41 -1.44 14.09 0.30
C SER A 41 -2.44 13.03 0.80
N LEU A 42 -2.94 12.16 -0.08
CA LEU A 42 -3.85 11.07 0.26
C LEU A 42 -3.12 9.77 0.63
N LEU A 43 -1.81 9.68 0.39
CA LEU A 43 -1.05 8.48 0.71
C LEU A 43 -0.84 8.34 2.23
N PRO A 44 -0.76 7.11 2.76
CA PRO A 44 -0.56 6.85 4.18
C PRO A 44 0.92 7.01 4.60
N PHE A 45 1.53 8.15 4.27
CA PHE A 45 2.90 8.51 4.67
C PHE A 45 2.90 9.91 5.28
N GLU A 46 3.92 10.19 6.10
CA GLU A 46 4.08 11.52 6.68
C GLU A 46 4.47 12.57 5.64
N SER A 47 4.08 13.83 5.88
CA SER A 47 4.40 14.97 5.00
C SER A 47 5.91 15.16 4.74
N SER A 48 6.75 14.79 5.71
CA SER A 48 8.21 14.81 5.61
C SER A 48 8.76 13.88 4.51
N ILE A 49 8.05 12.78 4.26
CA ILE A 49 8.36 11.80 3.22
C ILE A 49 7.78 12.30 1.90
N LEU A 50 6.49 12.67 1.91
CA LEU A 50 5.74 13.06 0.71
C LEU A 50 6.36 14.22 -0.06
N THR A 51 6.92 15.20 0.65
CA THR A 51 7.60 16.37 0.05
C THR A 51 8.88 16.03 -0.70
N LYS A 52 9.49 14.87 -0.43
CA LYS A 52 10.73 14.40 -1.06
C LYS A 52 10.47 13.44 -2.23
N LEU A 53 9.24 12.94 -2.38
CA LEU A 53 8.90 11.98 -3.41
C LEU A 53 8.88 12.63 -4.79
N ASP A 54 9.43 11.92 -5.77
CA ASP A 54 9.26 12.28 -7.17
C ASP A 54 7.91 11.80 -7.72
N LYS A 55 7.55 12.25 -8.92
CA LYS A 55 6.25 11.95 -9.53
C LYS A 55 6.04 10.45 -9.76
N LEU A 56 7.12 9.73 -10.09
CA LEU A 56 7.04 8.29 -10.32
C LEU A 56 6.81 7.55 -9.01
N SER A 57 7.49 7.93 -7.92
CA SER A 57 7.28 7.33 -6.61
C SER A 57 5.87 7.59 -6.08
N ILE A 58 5.32 8.81 -6.27
CA ILE A 58 3.92 9.09 -5.89
C ILE A 58 2.96 8.13 -6.59
N LEU A 59 3.10 7.96 -7.92
CA LEU A 59 2.25 7.06 -8.69
C LEU A 59 2.45 5.60 -8.28
N ARG A 60 3.70 5.17 -8.09
CA ARG A 60 4.06 3.81 -7.63
C ARG A 60 3.41 3.51 -6.30
N LEU A 61 3.55 4.40 -5.31
CA LEU A 61 3.01 4.21 -3.97
C LEU A 61 1.49 4.27 -3.94
N ALA A 62 0.86 5.11 -4.78
CA ALA A 62 -0.60 5.11 -4.94
C ALA A 62 -1.11 3.77 -5.46
N VAL A 63 -0.48 3.23 -6.51
CA VAL A 63 -0.82 1.91 -7.04
C VAL A 63 -0.57 0.83 -5.99
N SER A 64 0.56 0.91 -5.27
CA SER A 64 0.91 -0.02 -4.21
C SER A 64 -0.13 -0.07 -3.11
N TYR A 65 -0.52 1.10 -2.60
CA TYR A 65 -1.57 1.20 -1.60
C TYR A 65 -2.90 0.59 -2.07
N LEU A 66 -3.32 0.86 -3.30
CA LEU A 66 -4.55 0.29 -3.86
C LEU A 66 -4.47 -1.23 -3.99
N ARG A 67 -3.33 -1.78 -4.44
CA ARG A 67 -3.13 -3.24 -4.54
C ARG A 67 -3.21 -3.89 -3.16
N VAL A 68 -2.49 -3.35 -2.18
CA VAL A 68 -2.49 -3.83 -0.79
C VAL A 68 -3.91 -3.78 -0.22
N LYS A 69 -4.60 -2.64 -0.36
CA LYS A 69 -5.97 -2.45 0.13
C LYS A 69 -6.93 -3.44 -0.51
N SER A 70 -6.89 -3.60 -1.83
CA SER A 70 -7.75 -4.55 -2.54
C SER A 70 -7.46 -6.01 -2.17
N TYR A 71 -6.19 -6.39 -2.03
CA TYR A 71 -5.79 -7.75 -1.67
C TYR A 71 -6.32 -8.16 -0.29
N PHE A 72 -6.07 -7.35 0.73
CA PHE A 72 -6.53 -7.66 2.08
C PHE A 72 -8.06 -7.59 2.17
N GLN A 73 -8.70 -6.60 1.54
CA GLN A 73 -10.16 -6.50 1.54
C GLN A 73 -10.83 -7.73 0.89
N ALA A 74 -10.29 -8.24 -0.22
CA ALA A 74 -10.80 -9.46 -0.84
C ALA A 74 -10.58 -10.69 0.06
N THR A 75 -9.39 -10.81 0.65
CA THR A 75 -9.03 -11.91 1.55
C THR A 75 -9.94 -11.96 2.78
N PHE A 76 -10.23 -10.82 3.41
CA PHE A 76 -11.13 -10.73 4.56
C PHE A 76 -12.58 -11.11 4.20
N LYS A 77 -13.09 -10.64 3.05
CA LYS A 77 -14.43 -11.00 2.57
C LYS A 77 -14.57 -12.50 2.32
N ASN A 78 -13.55 -13.12 1.71
CA ASN A 78 -13.54 -14.56 1.48
C ASN A 78 -13.54 -15.35 2.79
N ARG A 79 -12.73 -14.95 3.79
CA ARG A 79 -12.72 -15.59 5.12
C ARG A 79 -14.09 -15.56 5.81
N GLN A 80 -14.80 -14.43 5.76
CA GLN A 80 -16.15 -14.34 6.34
C GLN A 80 -17.15 -15.25 5.61
N HIS A 81 -17.07 -15.35 4.28
CA HIS A 81 -17.91 -16.26 3.51
C HIS A 81 -17.66 -17.74 3.84
N LEU A 82 -16.41 -18.17 4.00
CA LEU A 82 -16.09 -19.56 4.37
C LEU A 82 -16.58 -19.91 5.78
N GLN A 83 -16.50 -18.98 6.74
CA GLN A 83 -17.03 -19.19 8.10
C GLN A 83 -18.55 -19.31 8.10
N ASN A 84 -19.25 -18.49 7.30
CA ASN A 84 -20.70 -18.55 7.18
C ASN A 84 -21.19 -19.84 6.49
N GLN A 85 -20.40 -20.44 5.58
CA GLN A 85 -20.73 -21.73 4.97
C GLN A 85 -20.55 -22.93 5.93
N GLN A 86 -19.57 -22.89 6.85
CA GLN A 86 -19.40 -23.96 7.83
C GLN A 86 -20.49 -23.98 8.92
N GLN A 87 -21.13 -22.84 9.22
CA GLN A 87 -22.24 -22.79 10.19
C GLN A 87 -23.56 -23.36 9.64
N GLN A 88 -23.81 -23.34 8.33
CA GLN A 88 -25.06 -23.86 7.74
C GLN A 88 -25.12 -25.39 7.66
N GLN A 89 -24.03 -26.11 7.99
CA GLN A 89 -24.01 -27.57 8.01
C GLN A 89 -24.26 -28.18 9.40
N TYR A 90 -24.48 -27.36 10.43
CA TYR A 90 -24.68 -27.79 11.83
C TYR A 90 -26.05 -27.40 12.45
N GLU A 91 -27.07 -27.08 11.66
CA GLU A 91 -28.43 -26.76 12.18
C GLU A 91 -29.48 -27.87 11.99
N ALA A 92 -29.08 -29.08 11.57
CA ALA A 92 -30.04 -30.20 11.43
C ALA A 92 -30.21 -31.07 12.68
N THR A 93 -29.41 -30.90 13.75
CA THR A 93 -29.51 -31.77 14.93
C THR A 93 -29.07 -31.07 16.22
N SER A 94 -29.92 -30.24 16.82
CA SER A 94 -30.13 -30.18 18.28
C SER A 94 -30.94 -28.93 18.68
N SER A 95 -32.24 -29.12 18.86
CA SER A 95 -32.99 -28.38 19.86
C SER A 95 -32.41 -28.76 21.23
N THR A 96 -31.75 -27.83 21.93
CA THR A 96 -31.77 -27.62 23.40
C THR A 96 -30.62 -26.69 23.80
N THR A 97 -30.99 -25.61 24.49
CA THR A 97 -30.16 -24.69 25.29
C THR A 97 -28.68 -25.04 25.45
N SER A 98 -27.78 -24.22 24.91
CA SER A 98 -26.42 -24.02 25.40
C SER A 98 -25.84 -22.73 24.81
N SER A 99 -25.31 -21.90 25.70
CA SER A 99 -24.56 -20.68 25.44
C SER A 99 -23.48 -20.92 24.38
N SER A 100 -23.73 -20.45 23.16
CA SER A 100 -22.76 -20.46 22.08
C SER A 100 -21.78 -19.30 22.27
N THR A 101 -20.73 -19.52 23.08
CA THR A 101 -19.47 -18.78 22.91
C THR A 101 -18.83 -19.25 21.61
N SER A 102 -19.39 -18.78 20.49
CA SER A 102 -18.72 -18.81 19.21
C SER A 102 -17.47 -17.94 19.32
N LEU A 103 -16.31 -18.47 18.95
CA LEU A 103 -15.08 -17.70 18.80
C LEU A 103 -15.22 -16.72 17.62
N GLY A 104 -16.04 -15.68 17.81
CA GLY A 104 -16.05 -14.43 17.05
C GLY A 104 -15.04 -13.42 17.62
N LEU A 105 -13.91 -13.89 18.16
CA LEU A 105 -12.89 -13.08 18.83
C LEU A 105 -12.02 -12.26 17.85
N CYS A 106 -12.61 -11.69 16.81
CA CYS A 106 -11.96 -10.61 16.06
C CYS A 106 -12.79 -9.33 15.98
N GLN A 107 -14.02 -9.29 16.53
CA GLN A 107 -14.90 -8.13 16.39
C GLN A 107 -15.27 -7.43 17.70
N GLU A 108 -15.09 -8.04 18.87
CA GLU A 108 -15.70 -7.53 20.12
C GLU A 108 -14.78 -7.72 21.35
N ILE A 109 -13.58 -7.11 21.39
CA ILE A 109 -12.96 -6.48 22.59
C ILE A 109 -11.81 -5.58 22.10
N TYR A 110 -12.12 -4.43 21.53
CA TYR A 110 -11.18 -3.31 21.59
C TYR A 110 -12.00 -2.07 21.94
N TYR A 111 -11.81 -1.58 23.15
CA TYR A 111 -11.91 -0.14 23.37
C TYR A 111 -10.92 0.48 22.39
N HIS A 112 -11.42 0.91 21.24
CA HIS A 112 -10.61 1.52 20.21
C HIS A 112 -10.26 2.90 20.75
N ASP A 113 -9.22 2.98 21.57
CA ASP A 113 -8.49 4.22 21.75
C ASP A 113 -7.97 4.58 20.35
N PRO A 114 -8.37 5.71 19.75
CA PRO A 114 -7.83 6.14 18.47
C PRO A 114 -6.30 6.36 18.52
N ALA A 115 -5.70 6.42 19.71
CA ALA A 115 -4.25 6.46 19.90
C ALA A 115 -3.59 5.07 20.00
N PHE A 116 -4.35 3.98 20.20
CA PHE A 116 -3.79 2.63 20.30
C PHE A 116 -3.88 1.90 18.96
N SER A 117 -2.71 1.66 18.36
CA SER A 117 -2.56 0.78 17.19
C SER A 117 -1.92 -0.52 17.64
N GLU A 118 -2.70 -1.60 17.68
CA GLU A 118 -2.19 -2.96 17.92
C GLU A 118 -1.01 -3.29 16.98
N GLY A 119 -1.09 -2.83 15.73
CA GLY A 119 -0.01 -3.00 14.76
C GLY A 119 1.31 -2.35 15.18
N GLU A 120 1.27 -1.19 15.85
CA GLU A 120 2.49 -0.54 16.34
C GLU A 120 3.07 -1.29 17.53
N SER A 121 2.23 -1.73 18.47
CA SER A 121 2.70 -2.54 19.61
C SER A 121 3.29 -3.88 19.16
N ILE A 122 2.74 -4.51 18.12
CA ILE A 122 3.31 -5.73 17.52
C ILE A 122 4.68 -5.43 16.91
N LEU A 123 4.82 -4.32 16.20
CA LEU A 123 6.10 -3.93 15.61
C LEU A 123 7.14 -3.55 16.67
N GLU A 124 6.74 -2.94 17.78
CA GLU A 124 7.62 -2.65 18.93
C GLU A 124 8.06 -3.91 19.66
N ALA A 125 7.15 -4.88 19.81
CA ALA A 125 7.47 -6.18 20.41
C ALA A 125 8.35 -7.04 19.49
N LEU A 126 8.28 -6.82 18.17
CA LEU A 126 9.09 -7.50 17.19
C LEU A 126 10.49 -6.87 17.13
N GLN A 127 11.51 -7.64 17.51
CA GLN A 127 12.91 -7.28 17.25
C GLN A 127 13.28 -7.51 15.78
N GLY A 128 12.55 -6.89 14.86
CA GLY A 128 12.73 -7.04 13.44
C GLY A 128 11.73 -6.23 12.61
N PHE A 129 11.49 -6.73 11.41
CA PHE A 129 10.58 -6.12 10.45
C PHE A 129 9.74 -7.18 9.75
N ILE A 130 8.61 -6.75 9.19
CA ILE A 130 7.72 -7.59 8.43
C ILE A 130 7.83 -7.18 6.98
N ILE A 131 8.03 -8.14 6.08
CA ILE A 131 7.93 -7.95 4.63
C ILE A 131 6.96 -8.97 4.05
N ILE A 132 6.24 -8.56 3.01
CA ILE A 132 5.43 -9.44 2.18
C ILE A 132 6.01 -9.35 0.78
N VAL A 133 6.48 -10.48 0.27
CA VAL A 133 7.05 -10.60 -1.07
C VAL A 133 6.13 -11.50 -1.89
N SER A 134 5.82 -11.08 -3.10
CA SER A 134 5.12 -11.93 -4.07
C SER A 134 6.04 -13.01 -4.65
N CYS A 135 5.47 -14.01 -5.31
CA CYS A 135 6.25 -15.13 -5.87
C CYS A 135 7.20 -14.72 -7.01
N ASP A 136 6.92 -13.61 -7.70
CA ASP A 136 7.80 -12.98 -8.69
C ASP A 136 8.89 -12.09 -8.07
N GLY A 137 8.91 -11.96 -6.74
CA GLY A 137 9.95 -11.23 -6.01
C GLY A 137 9.69 -9.73 -5.86
N GLU A 138 8.45 -9.27 -6.08
CA GLU A 138 8.08 -7.87 -5.81
C GLU A 138 7.79 -7.69 -4.30
N LEU A 139 8.34 -6.62 -3.72
CA LEU A 139 8.06 -6.24 -2.34
C LEU A 139 6.66 -5.62 -2.25
N PHE A 140 5.68 -6.43 -1.84
CA PHE A 140 4.29 -6.03 -1.78
C PHE A 140 3.98 -5.15 -0.56
N PHE A 141 4.63 -5.44 0.57
CA PHE A 141 4.53 -4.67 1.81
C PHE A 141 5.84 -4.75 2.60
N ALA A 142 6.14 -3.70 3.37
CA ALA A 142 7.22 -3.68 4.35
C ALA A 142 6.74 -2.89 5.58
N SER A 143 7.13 -3.27 6.79
CA SER A 143 6.87 -2.47 8.00
C SER A 143 7.78 -1.24 8.06
N ARG A 144 7.37 -0.22 8.81
CA ARG A 144 8.19 1.00 9.04
C ARG A 144 9.55 0.68 9.68
N THR A 145 9.59 -0.36 10.51
CA THR A 145 10.81 -0.80 11.20
C THR A 145 11.91 -1.29 10.26
N VAL A 146 11.62 -1.61 8.98
CA VAL A 146 12.63 -2.03 8.00
C VAL A 146 13.80 -1.05 7.88
N GLU A 147 13.53 0.24 8.06
CA GLU A 147 14.55 1.30 8.00
C GLU A 147 15.57 1.16 9.14
N GLN A 148 15.14 0.72 10.32
CA GLN A 148 16.02 0.57 11.49
C GLN A 148 17.00 -0.61 11.34
N TYR A 149 16.60 -1.65 10.59
CA TYR A 149 17.39 -2.88 10.46
C TYR A 149 18.19 -2.93 9.15
N LEU A 150 17.61 -2.46 8.04
CA LEU A 150 18.25 -2.51 6.72
C LEU A 150 18.70 -1.14 6.21
N GLY A 151 18.30 -0.04 6.84
CA GLY A 151 18.65 1.32 6.41
C GLY A 151 17.87 1.83 5.20
N PHE A 152 16.90 1.06 4.69
CA PHE A 152 16.07 1.47 3.56
C PHE A 152 14.76 2.08 4.05
N HIS A 153 14.42 3.23 3.50
CA HIS A 153 13.13 3.85 3.78
C HIS A 153 12.00 3.07 3.12
N GLN A 154 10.89 2.86 3.84
CA GLN A 154 9.77 2.02 3.39
C GLN A 154 9.23 2.47 2.01
N SER A 155 9.11 3.78 1.77
CA SER A 155 8.63 4.34 0.50
C SER A 155 9.50 3.97 -0.71
N ASP A 156 10.77 3.68 -0.47
CA ASP A 156 11.77 3.53 -1.53
C ASP A 156 11.77 2.09 -2.05
N ILE A 157 11.53 1.14 -1.14
CA ILE A 157 11.56 -0.30 -1.42
C ILE A 157 10.19 -0.90 -1.76
N LEU A 158 9.09 -0.24 -1.38
CA LEU A 158 7.75 -0.72 -1.72
C LEU A 158 7.54 -0.81 -3.24
N HIS A 159 7.04 -1.96 -3.69
CA HIS A 159 6.86 -2.31 -5.09
C HIS A 159 8.15 -2.20 -5.92
N GLN A 160 9.29 -2.47 -5.29
CA GLN A 160 10.54 -2.76 -5.98
C GLN A 160 10.83 -4.25 -5.92
N SER A 161 11.84 -4.66 -6.69
CA SER A 161 12.30 -6.04 -6.65
C SER A 161 13.06 -6.31 -5.35
N ALA A 162 12.66 -7.33 -4.60
CA ALA A 162 13.38 -7.79 -3.42
C ALA A 162 14.84 -8.14 -3.75
N PHE A 163 15.13 -8.53 -5.00
CA PHE A 163 16.49 -8.83 -5.45
C PHE A 163 17.43 -7.61 -5.42
N GLU A 164 16.91 -6.38 -5.46
CA GLU A 164 17.72 -5.17 -5.29
C GLU A 164 18.31 -5.04 -3.89
N LEU A 165 17.62 -5.62 -2.89
CA LEU A 165 18.02 -5.60 -1.48
C LEU A 165 18.92 -6.78 -1.11
N ILE A 166 18.93 -7.83 -1.94
CA ILE A 166 19.61 -9.09 -1.66
C ILE A 166 20.96 -9.12 -2.37
N HIS A 167 21.99 -9.55 -1.63
CA HIS A 167 23.33 -9.74 -2.16
C HIS A 167 23.31 -10.71 -3.35
N SER A 168 24.10 -10.42 -4.39
CA SER A 168 24.05 -11.14 -5.66
C SER A 168 24.27 -12.66 -5.52
N GLU A 169 25.05 -13.08 -4.53
CA GLU A 169 25.33 -14.51 -4.26
C GLU A 169 24.11 -15.27 -3.72
N ASP A 170 23.20 -14.58 -3.02
CA ASP A 170 22.05 -15.18 -2.34
C ASP A 170 20.76 -15.13 -3.19
N ARG A 171 20.79 -14.43 -4.35
CA ARG A 171 19.60 -14.20 -5.18
C ARG A 171 19.01 -15.50 -5.73
N ASP A 172 19.86 -16.41 -6.18
CA ASP A 172 19.41 -17.71 -6.71
C ASP A 172 18.78 -18.57 -5.61
N GLU A 173 19.30 -18.49 -4.39
CA GLU A 173 18.71 -19.15 -3.23
C GLU A 173 17.36 -18.56 -2.85
N PHE A 174 17.28 -17.24 -2.76
CA PHE A 174 16.02 -16.56 -2.47
C PHE A 174 14.93 -16.87 -3.52
N LYS A 175 15.30 -16.83 -4.81
CA LYS A 175 14.39 -17.18 -5.90
C LYS A 175 13.84 -18.60 -5.77
N ARG A 176 14.71 -19.54 -5.38
CA ARG A 176 14.33 -20.94 -5.15
C ARG A 176 13.31 -21.10 -4.02
N HIS A 177 13.38 -20.25 -2.98
CA HIS A 177 12.41 -20.23 -1.89
C HIS A 177 11.06 -19.65 -2.32
N LEU A 178 11.05 -18.65 -3.21
CA LEU A 178 9.81 -18.10 -3.76
C LEU A 178 9.10 -19.09 -4.70
N GLN A 179 9.87 -19.85 -5.48
CA GLN A 179 9.37 -20.83 -6.45
C GLN A 179 9.16 -22.25 -5.88
N TRP A 180 8.91 -22.37 -4.57
CA TRP A 180 8.78 -23.68 -3.93
C TRP A 180 7.67 -24.55 -4.57
N ASN A 181 6.64 -23.92 -5.15
CA ASN A 181 5.53 -24.58 -5.84
C ASN A 181 5.84 -25.01 -7.29
N GLU A 182 6.82 -24.41 -7.97
CA GLU A 182 7.24 -24.85 -9.32
C GLU A 182 7.87 -26.27 -9.29
N LYS A 183 8.30 -26.72 -8.10
CA LYS A 183 8.80 -28.08 -7.87
C LYS A 183 7.69 -29.13 -7.67
N LEU A 184 6.44 -28.70 -7.60
CA LEU A 184 5.30 -29.62 -7.56
C LEU A 184 5.07 -30.16 -8.99
N THR A 185 5.06 -31.49 -9.12
CA THR A 185 4.66 -32.16 -10.36
C THR A 185 3.29 -31.66 -10.82
N ASN A 186 3.04 -31.65 -12.15
CA ASN A 186 1.83 -31.10 -12.77
C ASN A 186 0.49 -31.62 -12.16
N GLU A 187 0.50 -32.74 -11.42
CA GLU A 187 -0.67 -33.26 -10.71
C GLU A 187 -1.04 -32.48 -9.42
N HIS A 188 -0.14 -31.64 -8.89
CA HIS A 188 -0.34 -30.90 -7.64
C HIS A 188 -0.33 -29.36 -7.80
N GLN A 189 -0.11 -28.84 -9.01
CA GLN A 189 -0.06 -27.40 -9.27
C GLN A 189 -1.42 -26.70 -9.08
N ASN A 190 -2.52 -27.44 -9.11
CA ASN A 190 -3.88 -26.93 -8.90
C ASN A 190 -4.37 -27.09 -7.45
N LEU A 191 -3.54 -27.62 -6.55
CA LEU A 191 -3.93 -27.79 -5.15
C LEU A 191 -3.61 -26.52 -4.36
N THR A 192 -4.57 -26.06 -3.57
CA THR A 192 -4.33 -24.99 -2.61
C THR A 192 -3.39 -25.48 -1.51
N LEU A 193 -2.64 -24.57 -0.87
CA LEU A 193 -1.76 -24.89 0.27
C LEU A 193 -2.46 -25.71 1.36
N GLU A 194 -3.75 -25.42 1.60
CA GLU A 194 -4.62 -26.14 2.53
C GLU A 194 -4.86 -27.60 2.10
N GLN A 195 -5.00 -27.87 0.80
CA GLN A 195 -5.19 -29.22 0.25
C GLN A 195 -3.90 -30.06 0.33
N ILE A 196 -2.73 -29.43 0.19
CA ILE A 196 -1.42 -30.11 0.33
C ILE A 196 -1.17 -30.52 1.79
N LEU A 197 -1.47 -29.63 2.74
CA LEU A 197 -1.28 -29.88 4.17
C LEU A 197 -2.27 -30.91 4.72
N THR A 198 -3.50 -30.96 4.21
CA THR A 198 -4.52 -31.92 4.64
C THR A 198 -4.32 -33.32 4.07
N ASN A 199 -3.75 -33.48 2.87
CA ASN A 199 -3.45 -34.80 2.29
C ASN A 199 -2.21 -35.49 2.88
N SER A 200 -1.33 -34.74 3.55
CA SER A 200 -0.14 -35.33 4.20
C SER A 200 -0.46 -36.14 5.47
N GLY A 201 -1.69 -36.07 5.99
CA GLY A 201 -2.12 -36.78 7.20
C GLY A 201 -2.77 -38.16 6.98
N LYS A 202 -2.85 -38.67 5.74
CA LYS A 202 -3.57 -39.93 5.42
C LYS A 202 -2.68 -41.08 4.95
N ASN A 203 -1.36 -40.94 5.02
CA ASN A 203 -0.44 -42.04 4.72
C ASN A 203 0.43 -42.35 5.94
N PHE A 204 -0.17 -42.93 6.98
CA PHE A 204 0.42 -43.94 7.86
C PHE A 204 -0.69 -44.80 8.46
#